data_AF-A0A1F8PR45-F1
#
_entry.id   AF-A0A1F8PR45-F1
#
_cell.length_a   1.000
_cell.length_b   1.000
_cell.length_c   1.000
_cell.angle_alpha   90.00
_cell.angle_beta   90.00
_cell.angle_gamma   90.00
#
_symmetry.space_group_name_H-M   'P 1'
#
loop_
_entity.id
_entity.type
_entity.pdbx_description
1 polymer ?
#
loop_
_entity_poly.entity_id
_entity_poly.type
_entity_poly.pdbx_seq_one_letter_code
_entity_poly.pdbx_strand_id
1 'polypeptide(L)' 'MGLGLAIAKHLVEAHGGSISAENAPDGGTIIRLSLPVIAYKNPIGVNIASTLNNLILNYSMQ' A
#
# COMPACT_ATOMS: atom_id res chain seq x y z
N MET A 1 -25.67 2.11 16.08
CA MET A 1 -25.92 1.85 14.65
C MET A 1 -24.90 2.63 13.85
N GLY A 2 -23.88 1.98 13.27
CA GLY A 2 -22.83 2.64 12.52
C GLY A 2 -22.89 2.24 11.05
N LEU A 3 -23.19 3.20 10.16
CA LEU A 3 -23.26 2.95 8.72
C LEU A 3 -21.86 2.81 8.09
N GLY A 4 -20.86 3.49 8.66
CA GLY A 4 -19.50 3.58 8.09
C GLY A 4 -18.83 2.22 7.89
N LEU A 5 -18.88 1.33 8.89
CA LEU A 5 -18.27 0.00 8.77
C LEU A 5 -19.01 -0.90 7.78
N ALA A 6 -20.33 -0.75 7.65
CA ALA A 6 -21.12 -1.49 6.68
C ALA A 6 -20.80 -1.07 5.24
N ILE A 7 -20.63 0.24 4.99
CA ILE A 7 -20.20 0.75 3.67
C ILE A 7 -18.78 0.26 3.36
N ALA A 8 -17.85 0.39 4.31
CA ALA A 8 -16.47 -0.04 4.14
C ALA A 8 -16.40 -1.56 3.86
N LYS A 9 -17.22 -2.36 4.55
CA LYS A 9 -17.31 -3.80 4.32
C LYS A 9 -17.75 -4.12 2.90
N HIS A 10 -18.85 -3.55 2.43
CA HIS A 10 -19.29 -3.76 1.06
C HIS A 10 -18.23 -3.33 0.02
N LEU A 11 -17.55 -2.20 0.25
CA LEU A 11 -16.50 -1.73 -0.65
C LEU A 11 -15.33 -2.72 -0.71
N VAL A 12 -14.84 -3.18 0.43
CA VAL A 12 -13.70 -4.10 0.51
C VAL A 12 -14.06 -5.46 -0.10
N GLU A 13 -15.24 -5.99 0.19
CA GLU A 13 -15.73 -7.25 -0.39
C GLU A 13 -15.90 -7.15 -1.91
N ALA A 14 -16.41 -6.03 -2.42
CA ALA A 14 -16.53 -5.79 -3.86
C ALA A 14 -15.18 -5.76 -4.60
N HIS A 15 -14.10 -5.42 -3.90
CA HIS A 15 -12.72 -5.43 -4.44
C HIS A 15 -11.99 -6.77 -4.21
N GLY A 16 -12.70 -7.82 -3.77
CA GLY A 16 -12.11 -9.14 -3.51
C GLY A 16 -11.22 -9.18 -2.26
N GLY A 17 -11.40 -8.22 -1.35
CA GLY A 17 -10.67 -8.13 -0.09
C GLY A 17 -11.47 -8.63 1.11
N SER A 18 -10.94 -8.34 2.31
CA SER A 18 -11.59 -8.65 3.59
C SER A 18 -11.38 -7.53 4.60
N ILE A 19 -12.35 -7.30 5.48
CA ILE A 19 -12.25 -6.33 6.60
C ILE A 19 -12.65 -6.98 7.93
N SER A 20 -11.98 -6.60 9.02
CA SER A 20 -12.29 -7.02 10.39
C SER A 20 -12.15 -5.84 11.35
N ALA A 21 -12.90 -5.88 12.46
CA ALA A 21 -12.84 -4.90 13.52
C ALA A 21 -12.81 -5.62 14.87
N GLU A 22 -11.87 -5.24 15.72
CA GLU A 22 -11.66 -5.83 17.05
C GLU A 22 -11.30 -4.73 18.06
N ASN A 23 -11.51 -4.99 19.35
CA ASN A 23 -11.08 -4.06 20.39
C ASN A 23 -9.55 -4.17 20.58
N ALA A 24 -8.89 -3.02 20.71
CA ALA A 24 -7.46 -3.02 21.03
C ALA A 24 -7.24 -3.40 22.50
N PRO A 25 -6.12 -4.08 22.83
CA PRO A 25 -5.80 -4.48 24.21
C PRO A 25 -5.75 -3.28 25.18
N ASP A 26 -5.23 -2.14 24.72
CA ASP A 26 -5.05 -0.92 25.52
C ASP A 26 -6.22 0.07 25.39
N GLY A 27 -7.34 -0.37 24.80
CA GLY A 27 -8.51 0.45 24.54
C GLY A 27 -8.56 1.05 23.13
N GLY A 28 -9.77 1.36 22.67
CA GLY A 28 -10.03 1.75 21.28
C GLY A 28 -10.32 0.56 20.37
N THR A 29 -10.20 0.76 19.05
CA THR A 29 -10.62 -0.21 18.02
C THR A 29 -9.54 -0.38 16.97
N ILE A 30 -9.20 -1.62 16.65
CA ILE A 30 -8.36 -1.98 15.53
C ILE A 30 -9.26 -2.38 14.37
N ILE A 31 -9.09 -1.73 13.22
CA ILE A 31 -9.72 -2.12 11.97
C ILE A 31 -8.63 -2.63 11.04
N ARG A 32 -8.76 -3.86 10.54
CA ARG A 32 -7.82 -4.45 9.57
C ARG A 32 -8.55 -4.68 8.25
N LEU A 33 -7.94 -4.24 7.16
CA LEU A 33 -8.42 -4.48 5.79
C LEU A 33 -7.31 -5.12 4.97
N SER A 34 -7.71 -6.01 4.05
CA SER A 34 -6.84 -6.66 3.08
C SER A 34 -7.43 -6.48 1.70
N LEU A 35 -6.59 -6.16 0.72
CA LEU A 35 -6.96 -5.99 -0.68
C LEU A 35 -5.90 -6.68 -1.57
N PRO A 36 -6.30 -7.29 -2.70
CA PRO A 36 -5.36 -7.79 -3.69
C PRO A 36 -4.45 -6.68 -4.21
N VAL A 37 -3.13 -6.90 -4.20
CA VAL A 37 -2.15 -5.96 -4.75
C VAL A 37 -1.95 -6.27 -6.22
N ILE A 38 -2.26 -5.30 -7.08
CA ILE A 38 -1.82 -5.29 -8.47
C ILE A 38 -0.43 -4.66 -8.53
N ALA A 39 0.56 -5.44 -8.97
CA ALA A 39 1.91 -4.92 -9.18
C ALA A 39 1.88 -3.85 -10.26
N TYR A 40 2.09 -2.58 -9.87
CA TYR A 40 2.32 -1.53 -10.84
C TYR A 40 3.72 -1.73 -11.43
N LYS A 41 3.79 -2.37 -12.59
CA LYS A 41 5.02 -2.43 -13.38
C LYS A 41 5.23 -1.02 -13.94
N ASN A 42 6.27 -0.32 -13.47
CA ASN A 42 6.67 0.96 -14.05
C ASN A 42 6.85 0.76 -15.57
N PRO A 43 6.04 1.37 -16.44
CA PRO A 43 6.08 1.12 -17.88
C PRO A 43 7.42 1.55 -18.51
N ILE A 44 8.18 2.41 -17.83
CA ILE A 44 9.47 2.91 -18.31
C ILE A 44 10.64 1.98 -17.90
N GLY A 45 10.45 1.05 -16.96
CA GLY A 45 11.53 0.14 -16.51
C GLY A 45 12.79 0.84 -15.96
N VAL A 46 12.74 2.17 -15.77
CA VAL A 46 13.88 2.97 -15.31
C VAL A 46 14.06 2.75 -13.81
N ASN A 47 15.19 2.17 -13.46
CA ASN A 47 15.68 2.10 -12.10
C ASN A 47 16.46 3.40 -11.82
N ILE A 48 15.81 4.40 -11.21
CA ILE A 48 16.44 5.70 -10.90
C ILE A 48 17.70 5.58 -10.03
N ALA A 49 17.78 4.54 -9.19
CA ALA A 49 18.97 4.28 -8.37
C ALA A 49 20.19 3.95 -9.23
N SER A 50 20.02 3.18 -10.30
CA SER A 50 21.10 2.86 -11.25
C SER A 50 21.55 4.06 -12.09
N THR A 51 20.66 4.99 -12.41
CA THR A 51 21.00 6.23 -13.12
C THR A 51 21.79 7.20 -12.23
N LEU A 52 21.39 7.35 -10.96
CA LEU A 52 22.11 8.20 -10.01
C LEU A 52 23.50 7.64 -9.67
N ASN A 53 23.62 6.31 -9.52
CA ASN A 53 24.92 5.66 -9.30
C ASN A 53 25.91 5.94 -10.44
N ASN A 54 25.47 5.84 -11.70
CA ASN A 54 26.33 6.16 -12.85
C ASN A 54 26.74 7.64 -12.90
N LEU A 55 25.83 8.56 -12.54
CA LEU A 55 26.14 9.99 -12.54
C LEU A 55 27.20 10.35 -11.49
N ILE A 56 27.08 9.79 -10.28
CA ILE A 56 28.04 10.03 -9.18
C ILE A 56 29.41 9.45 -9.53
N LEU A 57 29.46 8.22 -10.06
CA LEU A 57 30.71 7.56 -10.46
C LEU A 57 31.44 8.33 -11.57
N ASN A 58 30.71 8.85 -12.54
CA ASN A 58 31.30 9.64 -13.63
C ASN A 58 31.80 11.01 -13.16
N TYR A 59 31.13 11.64 -12.19
CA TYR A 59 31.58 12.91 -11.60
C TYR A 59 32.75 12.76 -10.62
N SER A 60 32.97 11.57 -10.06
CA SER A 60 34.04 11.30 -9.08
C SER A 60 35.40 10.97 -9.73
N MET A 61 35.45 10.89 -11.07
CA MET A 61 36.67 10.66 -11.85
C MET A 61 37.12 11.89 -12.66
N GLN A 62 36.44 13.03 -12.50
CA GLN A 62 36.89 14.34 -12.98
C GLN A 62 37.48 15.13 -11.81
#